data_AF-A0A1W9W0U0-F1
#
_entry.id   AF-A0A1W9W0U0-F1
#
_cell.length_a   1.000
_cell.length_b   1.000
_cell.length_c   1.000
_cell.angle_alpha   90.00
_cell.angle_beta   90.00
_cell.angle_gamma   90.00
#
_symmetry.space_group_name_H-M   'P 1'
#
loop_
_entity.id
_entity.type
_entity.pdbx_description
1 polymer ?
#
loop_
_entity_poly.entity_id
_entity_poly.type
_entity_poly.pdbx_seq_one_letter_code
_entity_poly.pdbx_strand_id
1 'polypeptide(L)'
;MVLMLNWLCMFLSVILMSVSCAETKSKEIGRVVGGPCGYESYPGKAEVVSVKKGDDGYDVKFTFHSENTPRETYARVEGKPHRLLLTNGSRPKLGFLKKYGIEAGKVLPCNLDVIVKGTCTPIIFKFPTVDLIDYEANQ
;
A
#
# COMPACT_ATOMS: atom_id res chain seq x y z
N MET A 1 79.40 17.40 17.21
CA MET A 1 78.61 17.78 18.39
C MET A 1 78.37 19.29 18.31
N VAL A 2 77.13 19.75 18.50
CA VAL A 2 76.71 21.17 18.46
C VAL A 2 76.54 21.82 17.06
N LEU A 3 75.78 21.22 16.12
CA LEU A 3 75.30 21.99 14.95
C LEU A 3 74.00 21.48 14.32
N MET A 4 73.19 20.72 15.06
CA MET A 4 71.87 20.24 14.59
C MET A 4 70.76 20.45 15.62
N LEU A 5 70.87 21.48 16.48
CA LEU A 5 69.91 21.70 17.57
C LEU A 5 69.20 23.05 17.53
N ASN A 6 69.39 23.87 16.49
CA ASN A 6 68.78 25.21 16.42
C ASN A 6 67.80 25.41 15.26
N TRP A 7 67.55 24.37 14.44
CA TRP A 7 66.61 24.42 13.31
C TRP A 7 65.37 23.52 13.50
N LEU A 8 65.11 23.07 14.73
CA LEU A 8 63.87 22.33 15.04
C LEU A 8 62.81 23.18 15.77
N CYS A 9 63.17 24.37 16.26
CA CYS A 9 62.27 25.19 17.08
C CYS A 9 61.43 26.21 16.31
N MET A 10 61.71 26.44 15.02
CA MET A 10 61.04 27.49 14.23
C MET A 10 59.94 27.01 13.28
N PHE A 11 59.55 25.74 13.35
CA PHE A 11 58.38 25.20 12.61
C PHE A 11 57.22 24.77 13.53
N LEU A 12 57.39 24.87 14.85
CA LEU A 12 56.38 24.39 15.83
C LEU A 12 55.35 25.45 16.26
N SER A 13 55.40 26.67 15.73
CA SER A 13 54.57 27.80 16.17
C SER A 13 53.36 28.12 15.28
N VAL A 14 53.12 27.35 14.20
CA VAL A 14 52.01 27.62 13.25
C VAL A 14 50.84 26.61 13.39
N ILE A 15 50.85 25.73 14.40
CA ILE A 15 49.89 24.60 14.50
C ILE A 15 48.72 24.86 15.49
N LEU A 16 48.61 26.04 16.10
CA LEU A 16 47.59 26.29 17.15
C LEU A 16 46.50 27.32 16.78
N MET A 17 46.09 27.38 15.52
CA MET A 17 45.00 28.28 15.10
C MET A 17 43.98 27.63 14.15
N SER A 18 43.67 26.35 14.36
CA SER A 18 42.43 25.74 13.87
C SER A 18 41.39 25.77 14.98
N VAL A 19 40.70 26.92 15.11
CA VAL A 19 39.49 27.06 15.91
C VAL A 19 38.48 26.04 15.39
N SER A 20 38.23 25.05 16.23
CA SER A 20 37.24 24.00 16.05
C SER A 20 35.84 24.63 16.12
N CYS A 21 35.30 25.04 14.97
CA CYS A 21 33.85 25.12 14.80
C CYS A 21 33.34 23.69 14.59
N ALA A 22 33.26 22.92 15.67
CA ALA A 22 32.40 21.76 15.70
C ALA A 22 30.95 22.28 15.77
N GLU A 23 30.38 22.59 14.62
CA GLU A 23 28.92 22.61 14.48
C GLU A 23 28.42 21.20 14.76
N THR A 24 28.03 20.96 16.01
CA THR A 24 27.15 19.84 16.35
C THR A 24 25.82 20.14 15.69
N LYS A 25 25.72 19.86 14.38
CA LYS A 25 24.45 19.72 13.69
C LYS A 25 23.76 18.56 14.39
N SER A 26 22.87 18.89 15.33
CA SER A 26 21.92 17.94 15.87
C SER A 26 21.35 17.23 14.64
N LYS A 27 21.68 15.94 14.51
CA LYS A 27 21.05 15.09 13.52
C LYS A 27 19.63 14.96 14.04
N GLU A 28 18.79 15.94 13.72
CA GLU A 28 17.37 15.70 13.65
C GLU A 28 17.24 14.53 12.70
N ILE A 29 17.12 13.33 13.28
CA ILE A 29 16.49 12.21 12.60
C ILE A 29 15.04 12.68 12.51
N GLY A 30 14.78 13.60 11.59
CA GLY A 30 13.44 13.93 11.16
C GLY A 30 12.83 12.60 10.83
N ARG A 31 11.85 12.18 11.63
CA ARG A 31 11.13 10.94 11.39
C ARG A 31 10.59 11.06 9.98
N VAL A 32 11.11 10.26 9.04
CA VAL A 32 10.61 10.26 7.67
C VAL A 32 9.18 9.74 7.75
N VAL A 33 8.22 10.66 7.80
CA VAL A 33 6.79 10.36 7.76
C VAL A 33 6.40 10.34 6.29
N GLY A 34 6.32 9.14 5.72
CA GLY A 34 5.95 8.95 4.31
C GLY A 34 6.86 7.94 3.60
N GLY A 35 6.25 7.17 2.69
CA GLY A 35 6.88 6.14 1.86
C GLY A 35 5.81 5.36 1.10
N PRO A 36 6.15 4.64 0.02
CA PRO A 36 5.19 3.85 -0.73
C PRO A 36 4.58 2.76 0.16
N CYS A 37 3.29 2.49 -0.05
CA CYS A 37 2.60 1.43 0.65
C CYS A 37 3.00 0.06 0.09
N GLY A 38 3.30 -0.87 1.00
CA GLY A 38 3.59 -2.27 0.66
C GLY A 38 2.39 -3.14 1.00
N TYR A 39 2.10 -4.10 0.14
CA TYR A 39 0.99 -5.03 0.29
C TYR A 39 1.49 -6.48 0.18
N GLU A 40 0.93 -7.37 1.00
CA GLU A 40 1.00 -8.82 0.85
C GLU A 40 -0.31 -9.30 0.21
N SER A 41 -0.23 -10.19 -0.77
CA SER A 41 -1.40 -10.63 -1.55
C SER A 41 -1.76 -12.06 -1.18
N TYR A 42 -3.04 -12.27 -0.85
CA TYR A 42 -3.60 -13.57 -0.52
C TYR A 42 -4.57 -14.00 -1.65
N PRO A 43 -4.20 -15.00 -2.46
CA PRO A 43 -5.07 -15.52 -3.52
C PRO A 43 -6.34 -16.14 -2.95
N GLY A 44 -7.43 -16.01 -3.69
CA GLY A 44 -8.72 -16.53 -3.29
C GLY A 44 -9.79 -16.38 -4.35
N LYS A 45 -11.03 -16.47 -3.89
CA LYS A 45 -12.23 -16.40 -4.71
C LYS A 45 -13.25 -15.48 -4.06
N ALA A 46 -13.97 -14.73 -4.88
CA ALA A 46 -15.11 -13.95 -4.45
C ALA A 46 -16.39 -14.58 -4.99
N GLU A 47 -17.27 -15.03 -4.11
CA GLU A 47 -18.59 -15.52 -4.48
C GLU A 47 -19.61 -14.39 -4.37
N VAL A 48 -20.30 -14.07 -5.47
CA VAL A 48 -21.34 -13.05 -5.50
C VAL A 48 -22.60 -13.58 -4.82
N VAL A 49 -22.83 -13.18 -3.58
CA VAL A 49 -23.96 -13.65 -2.77
C VAL A 49 -25.26 -12.88 -3.01
N SER A 50 -25.21 -11.67 -3.59
CA SER A 50 -26.40 -10.89 -3.88
C SER A 50 -26.17 -9.86 -4.97
N VAL A 51 -27.17 -9.69 -5.84
CA VAL A 51 -27.25 -8.59 -6.81
C VAL A 51 -28.65 -7.98 -6.70
N LYS A 52 -28.74 -6.74 -6.23
CA LYS A 52 -30.01 -6.03 -6.07
C LYS A 52 -29.97 -4.70 -6.81
N LYS A 53 -31.03 -4.40 -7.58
CA LYS A 53 -31.16 -3.09 -8.21
C LYS A 53 -31.46 -2.04 -7.13
N GLY A 54 -30.69 -0.96 -7.12
CA GLY A 54 -30.94 0.26 -6.36
C GLY A 54 -31.08 1.46 -7.29
N ASP A 55 -31.16 2.65 -6.71
CA ASP A 55 -31.42 3.88 -7.45
C ASP A 55 -30.27 4.22 -8.42
N ASP A 56 -29.03 4.20 -7.93
CA ASP A 56 -27.83 4.56 -8.70
C ASP A 56 -27.00 3.34 -9.17
N GLY A 57 -27.68 2.27 -9.59
CA GLY A 57 -27.03 1.03 -10.06
C GLY A 57 -27.33 -0.17 -9.15
N TYR A 58 -26.45 -1.17 -9.14
CA TYR A 58 -26.69 -2.43 -8.43
C TYR A 58 -25.88 -2.52 -7.13
N ASP A 59 -26.54 -2.90 -6.04
CA ASP A 59 -25.89 -3.35 -4.80
C ASP A 59 -25.44 -4.80 -4.98
N VAL A 60 -24.19 -4.96 -5.39
CA VAL A 60 -23.53 -6.26 -5.55
C VAL A 60 -22.78 -6.59 -4.27
N LYS A 61 -23.14 -7.70 -3.63
CA LYS A 61 -22.45 -8.22 -2.46
C LYS A 61 -21.72 -9.52 -2.81
N PHE A 62 -20.53 -9.69 -2.27
CA PHE A 62 -19.74 -10.90 -2.39
C PHE A 62 -19.14 -11.32 -1.05
N THR A 63 -18.84 -12.60 -0.88
CA THR A 63 -18.00 -13.13 0.20
C THR A 63 -16.64 -13.52 -0.37
N PHE A 64 -15.58 -13.27 0.38
CA PHE A 64 -14.23 -13.68 0.00
C PHE A 64 -13.86 -15.00 0.69
N HIS A 65 -13.23 -15.87 -0.09
CA HIS A 65 -12.71 -17.17 0.32
C HIS A 65 -11.24 -17.26 -0.03
N SER A 66 -10.39 -17.19 0.99
CA SER A 66 -8.94 -17.23 0.82
C SER A 66 -8.43 -18.66 0.65
N GLU A 67 -7.40 -18.86 -0.17
CA GLU A 67 -6.68 -20.13 -0.20
C GLU A 67 -5.85 -20.36 1.07
N ASN A 68 -5.37 -19.27 1.68
CA ASN A 68 -4.59 -19.30 2.92
C ASN A 68 -5.08 -18.22 3.89
N THR A 69 -5.12 -18.51 5.19
CA THR A 69 -5.52 -17.54 6.21
C THR A 69 -4.53 -16.38 6.28
N PRO A 70 -4.99 -15.11 6.18
CA PRO A 70 -4.13 -13.95 6.38
C PRO A 70 -3.47 -13.95 7.76
N ARG A 71 -2.17 -13.60 7.78
CA ARG A 71 -1.39 -13.49 9.02
C ARG A 71 -1.96 -12.39 9.91
N GLU A 72 -2.33 -11.27 9.28
CA GLU A 72 -2.93 -10.10 9.88
C GLU A 72 -4.35 -10.40 10.35
N THR A 73 -4.58 -10.34 11.66
CA THR A 73 -5.90 -10.64 12.25
C THR A 73 -7.00 -9.72 11.74
N TYR A 74 -6.70 -8.46 11.47
CA TYR A 74 -7.64 -7.48 10.92
C TYR A 74 -8.05 -7.79 9.47
N ALA A 75 -7.23 -8.55 8.72
CA ALA A 75 -7.50 -8.96 7.35
C ALA A 75 -8.26 -10.30 7.26
N ARG A 76 -8.60 -10.92 8.39
CA ARG A 76 -9.43 -12.15 8.43
C ARG A 76 -10.88 -11.80 8.15
N VAL A 77 -11.20 -11.74 6.86
CA VAL A 77 -12.50 -11.36 6.31
C VAL A 77 -13.28 -12.51 5.70
N GLU A 78 -12.77 -13.74 5.84
CA GLU A 78 -13.40 -14.98 5.37
C GLU A 78 -14.90 -15.03 5.68
N GLY A 79 -15.72 -15.27 4.65
CA GLY A 79 -17.17 -15.40 4.77
C GLY A 79 -17.94 -14.11 5.13
N LYS A 80 -17.27 -12.96 5.32
CA LYS A 80 -17.96 -11.69 5.54
C LYS A 80 -18.47 -11.11 4.22
N PRO A 81 -19.69 -10.56 4.17
CA PRO A 81 -20.19 -9.92 2.96
C PRO A 81 -19.55 -8.54 2.76
N HIS A 82 -19.02 -8.32 1.56
CA HIS A 82 -18.45 -7.07 1.09
C HIS A 82 -19.22 -6.56 -0.13
N ARG A 83 -19.15 -5.24 -0.39
CA ARG A 83 -19.78 -4.63 -1.55
C ARG A 83 -18.77 -4.47 -2.68
N LEU A 84 -19.13 -4.88 -3.89
CA LEU A 84 -18.35 -4.57 -5.09
C LEU A 84 -18.68 -3.15 -5.54
N LEU A 85 -17.65 -2.32 -5.63
CA LEU A 85 -17.69 -0.95 -6.12
C LEU A 85 -16.62 -0.78 -7.20
N LEU A 86 -16.84 0.14 -8.12
CA LEU A 86 -15.80 0.60 -9.01
C LEU A 86 -14.75 1.41 -8.23
N THR A 87 -13.58 1.65 -8.81
CA THR A 87 -12.48 2.36 -8.14
C THR A 87 -12.87 3.77 -7.68
N ASN A 88 -13.80 4.43 -8.39
CA ASN A 88 -14.34 5.74 -8.01
C ASN A 88 -15.43 5.67 -6.91
N GLY A 89 -15.73 4.49 -6.37
CA GLY A 89 -16.75 4.28 -5.34
C GLY A 89 -18.19 4.15 -5.87
N SER A 90 -18.41 4.27 -7.18
CA SER A 90 -19.75 4.10 -7.77
C SER A 90 -20.19 2.64 -7.76
N ARG A 91 -21.51 2.43 -7.77
CA ARG A 91 -22.09 1.10 -7.95
C ARG A 91 -21.98 0.66 -9.41
N PRO A 92 -21.79 -0.63 -9.67
CA PRO A 92 -21.83 -1.16 -11.02
C PRO A 92 -23.25 -1.04 -11.60
N LYS A 93 -23.35 -0.70 -12.89
CA LYS A 93 -24.57 -0.65 -13.68
C LYS A 93 -24.73 -1.92 -14.52
N LEU A 94 -25.88 -2.04 -15.16
CA LEU A 94 -26.25 -3.25 -15.90
C LEU A 94 -25.26 -3.62 -17.01
N GLY A 95 -24.71 -2.63 -17.74
CA GLY A 95 -23.70 -2.87 -18.78
C GLY A 95 -22.45 -3.55 -18.22
N PHE A 96 -21.94 -3.04 -17.10
CA PHE A 96 -20.80 -3.57 -16.38
C PHE A 96 -21.04 -5.00 -15.91
N LEU A 97 -22.19 -5.24 -15.26
CA LEU A 97 -22.55 -6.58 -14.79
C LEU A 97 -22.60 -7.59 -15.95
N LYS A 98 -23.20 -7.22 -17.09
CA LYS A 98 -23.28 -8.08 -18.27
C LYS A 98 -21.91 -8.36 -18.88
N LYS A 99 -21.07 -7.34 -19.05
CA LYS A 99 -19.73 -7.48 -19.65
C LYS A 99 -18.85 -8.44 -18.86
N TYR A 100 -18.90 -8.36 -17.53
CA TYR A 100 -18.09 -9.19 -16.63
C TYR A 100 -18.79 -10.45 -16.12
N GLY A 101 -20.03 -10.71 -16.56
CA GLY A 101 -20.81 -11.87 -16.12
C GLY A 101 -21.02 -11.92 -14.61
N ILE A 102 -21.32 -10.77 -14.00
CA ILE A 102 -21.53 -10.63 -12.56
C ILE A 102 -23.01 -10.85 -12.26
N GLU A 103 -23.29 -11.96 -11.59
CA GLU A 103 -24.63 -12.40 -11.19
C GLU A 103 -24.55 -13.17 -9.85
N ALA A 104 -25.67 -13.35 -9.16
CA ALA A 104 -25.69 -14.12 -7.92
C ALA A 104 -25.23 -15.57 -8.16
N GLY A 105 -24.39 -16.10 -7.28
CA GLY A 105 -23.74 -17.41 -7.40
C GLY A 105 -22.48 -17.40 -8.26
N LYS A 106 -22.15 -16.29 -8.95
CA LYS A 106 -20.90 -16.20 -9.72
C LYS A 106 -19.70 -16.24 -8.77
N VAL A 107 -18.72 -17.07 -9.12
CA VAL A 107 -17.41 -17.09 -8.47
C VAL A 107 -16.38 -16.39 -9.37
N LEU A 108 -15.73 -15.36 -8.83
CA LEU A 108 -14.71 -14.57 -9.50
C LEU A 108 -13.34 -14.83 -8.86
N PRO A 109 -12.25 -14.95 -9.64
CA PRO A 109 -10.90 -14.86 -9.09
C PRO A 109 -10.74 -13.53 -8.33
N CYS A 110 -10.22 -13.60 -7.10
CA CYS A 110 -10.07 -12.42 -6.25
C CYS A 110 -8.82 -12.57 -5.39
N ASN A 111 -7.99 -11.53 -5.32
CA ASN A 111 -6.88 -11.45 -4.39
C ASN A 111 -7.22 -10.46 -3.29
N LEU A 112 -6.93 -10.82 -2.04
CA LEU A 112 -6.97 -9.89 -0.91
C LEU A 112 -5.56 -9.32 -0.70
N ASP A 113 -5.38 -8.06 -1.05
CA ASP A 113 -4.15 -7.32 -0.78
C ASP A 113 -4.25 -6.66 0.59
N VAL A 114 -3.32 -6.99 1.48
CA VAL A 114 -3.27 -6.53 2.88
C VAL A 114 -2.06 -5.64 3.07
N ILE A 115 -2.24 -4.47 3.69
CA ILE A 115 -1.13 -3.54 3.90
C ILE A 115 -0.12 -4.12 4.90
N VAL A 116 1.16 -4.14 4.53
CA VAL A 116 2.28 -4.56 5.41
C VAL A 116 3.25 -3.42 5.70
N LYS A 117 3.15 -2.31 4.95
CA LYS A 117 3.99 -1.12 5.11
C LYS A 117 3.23 0.13 4.69
N GLY A 118 3.31 1.20 5.48
CA GLY A 118 2.64 2.48 5.21
C GLY A 118 1.28 2.60 5.90
N THR A 119 0.49 3.60 5.51
CA THR A 119 -0.80 3.93 6.14
C THR A 119 -1.92 4.12 5.11
N CYS A 120 -1.83 3.44 3.96
CA CYS A 120 -2.87 3.40 2.94
C CYS A 120 -4.06 2.52 3.38
N THR A 121 -4.98 2.23 2.44
CA THR A 121 -6.12 1.34 2.66
C THR A 121 -5.67 -0.03 3.20
N PRO A 122 -6.19 -0.48 4.36
CA PRO A 122 -5.71 -1.71 5.01
C PRO A 122 -5.95 -3.00 4.23
N ILE A 123 -7.09 -3.10 3.54
CA ILE A 123 -7.47 -4.28 2.74
C ILE A 123 -8.01 -3.83 1.38
N ILE A 124 -7.62 -4.52 0.32
CA ILE A 124 -8.06 -4.25 -1.05
C ILE A 124 -8.43 -5.58 -1.70
N PHE A 125 -9.63 -5.67 -2.27
CA PHE A 125 -10.03 -6.80 -3.11
C PHE A 125 -9.67 -6.47 -4.57
N LYS A 126 -8.81 -7.29 -5.18
CA LYS A 126 -8.43 -7.18 -6.58
C LYS A 126 -9.05 -8.31 -7.38
N PHE A 127 -9.69 -7.97 -8.50
CA PHE A 127 -10.35 -8.93 -9.37
C PHE A 127 -9.60 -9.00 -10.71
N PRO A 128 -8.74 -10.01 -10.95
CA PRO A 128 -7.92 -10.06 -12.16
C PRO A 128 -8.71 -10.12 -13.48
N THR A 129 -9.97 -10.55 -13.41
CA THR A 129 -10.86 -10.72 -14.57
C THR A 129 -11.92 -9.63 -14.68
N VAL A 130 -11.94 -8.65 -13.77
CA VAL A 130 -12.92 -7.57 -13.74
C VAL A 130 -12.19 -6.24 -13.66
N ASP A 131 -12.28 -5.44 -14.71
CA ASP A 131 -11.67 -4.12 -14.72
C ASP A 131 -12.56 -3.11 -13.97
N LEU A 132 -12.22 -2.82 -12.72
CA LEU A 132 -12.97 -1.89 -11.87
C LEU A 132 -12.84 -0.41 -12.29
N ILE A 133 -12.02 -0.09 -13.29
CA ILE A 133 -11.92 1.25 -13.89
C ILE A 133 -12.62 1.35 -15.26
N ASP A 134 -13.32 0.30 -15.69
CA ASP A 134 -14.09 0.29 -16.94
C ASP A 134 -15.41 1.08 -16.78
N TYR A 135 -15.26 2.40 -16.73
CA TYR A 135 -16.39 3.32 -16.60
C TYR A 135 -17.26 3.36 -17.84
N GLU A 136 -16.72 3.03 -19.01
CA GLU A 136 -17.47 2.98 -20.27
C GLU A 136 -18.52 1.86 -20.24
N ALA A 137 -18.16 0.67 -19.75
CA ALA A 137 -19.15 -0.37 -19.51
C ALA A 137 -20.16 0.00 -18.39
N ASN A 138 -19.83 1.00 -17.57
CA ASN A 138 -20.62 1.47 -16.43
C ASN A 138 -21.48 2.72 -16.72
N GLN A 139 -21.69 3.06 -17.99
CA GLN A 139 -22.58 4.15 -18.41
C GLN A 139 -24.05 3.75 -18.37
#